data_AF-A0A8E0VGK2-F1
#
_entry.id   AF-A0A8E0VGK2-F1
#
_cell.length_a   1.000
_cell.length_b   1.000
_cell.length_c   1.000
_cell.angle_alpha   90.00
_cell.angle_beta   90.00
_cell.angle_gamma   90.00
#
_symmetry.space_group_name_H-M   'P 1'
#
loop_
_entity.id
_entity.type
_entity.pdbx_description
1 polymer ?
#
loop_
_entity_poly.entity_id
_entity_poly.type
_entity_poly.pdbx_seq_one_letter_code
_entity_poly.pdbx_strand_id
1 'polypeptide(L)'
;MFTSEHGELFIWISLDPLELMYTIIFGLFAACAVFPPLEFIAAGITLENIFHRFLGSETTNFFEFHLRRTSLLRATSSSFILIYYFTMRCLSENVSLVSPNRKPPFTSWDLILWFGIALATSVSLHTYIFWYDYGSWAGHPTVRMLEKILEAEEPSVGATSSDQR
;
A
#
# COMPACT_ATOMS: atom_id res chain seq x y z
N MET A 1 -0.88 14.02 43.98
CA MET A 1 0.27 14.57 43.22
C MET A 1 0.65 13.50 42.20
N PHE A 2 0.46 13.83 40.93
CA PHE A 2 0.51 12.95 39.75
C PHE A 2 1.81 12.13 39.67
N THR A 3 1.71 10.81 39.42
CA THR A 3 2.67 9.95 38.70
C THR A 3 2.28 8.47 38.86
N SER A 4 1.38 7.94 38.03
CA SER A 4 1.17 6.48 37.91
C SER A 4 0.38 6.01 36.67
N GLU A 5 -0.01 6.87 35.74
CA GLU A 5 -0.90 6.45 34.64
C GLU A 5 -0.13 5.87 33.44
N HIS A 6 1.19 6.06 33.38
CA HIS A 6 2.04 5.54 32.29
C HIS A 6 2.47 4.08 32.47
N GLY A 7 2.24 3.49 33.66
CA GLY A 7 2.55 2.07 33.93
C GLY A 7 1.48 1.11 33.41
N GLU A 8 0.21 1.53 33.42
CA GLU A 8 -0.94 0.67 33.10
C GLU A 8 -1.16 0.47 31.60
N LEU A 9 -0.67 1.39 30.75
CA LEU A 9 -0.83 1.30 29.30
C LEU A 9 0.04 0.19 28.68
N PHE A 10 1.12 -0.20 29.37
CA PHE A 10 2.04 -1.25 28.93
C PHE A 10 1.63 -2.67 29.37
N ILE A 11 0.76 -2.80 30.38
CA ILE A 11 0.46 -4.09 31.03
C ILE A 11 -0.42 -5.01 30.17
N TRP A 12 -1.13 -4.49 29.17
CA TRP A 12 -2.02 -5.28 28.31
C TRP A 12 -1.34 -5.93 27.10
N ILE A 13 -0.08 -5.57 26.81
CA ILE A 13 0.69 -6.11 25.69
C ILE A 13 1.72 -7.09 26.27
N SER A 14 1.30 -8.34 26.52
CA SER A 14 2.22 -9.42 26.93
C SER A 14 3.08 -9.91 25.76
N LEU A 15 3.74 -9.00 25.02
CA LEU A 15 4.71 -9.36 23.99
C LEU A 15 6.07 -9.62 24.63
N ASP A 16 6.71 -10.72 24.25
CA ASP A 16 8.09 -10.99 24.65
C ASP A 16 9.03 -9.89 24.09
N PRO A 17 10.17 -9.57 24.74
CA PRO A 17 11.06 -8.48 24.30
C PRO A 17 11.51 -8.60 22.83
N LEU A 18 11.68 -9.84 22.35
CA LEU A 18 12.02 -10.14 20.96
C LEU A 18 10.89 -9.76 19.99
N GLU A 19 9.64 -10.03 20.36
CA GLU A 19 8.45 -9.72 19.57
C GLU A 19 8.22 -8.21 19.50
N LEU A 20 8.44 -7.52 20.61
CA LEU A 20 8.36 -6.06 20.65
C LEU A 20 9.41 -5.43 19.74
N MET A 21 10.67 -5.88 19.84
CA MET A 21 11.75 -5.40 18.99
C MET A 21 11.46 -5.68 17.51
N TYR A 22 10.98 -6.88 17.18
CA TYR A 22 10.57 -7.22 15.82
C TYR A 22 9.46 -6.30 15.32
N THR A 23 8.41 -6.08 16.11
CA THR A 23 7.26 -5.24 15.74
C THR A 23 7.69 -3.80 15.47
N ILE A 24 8.57 -3.24 16.31
CA ILE A 24 9.08 -1.88 16.14
C ILE A 24 9.94 -1.78 14.88
N ILE A 25 10.90 -2.70 14.68
CA ILE A 25 11.78 -2.70 13.50
C ILE A 25 10.96 -2.88 12.22
N PHE A 26 10.02 -3.83 12.23
CA PHE A 26 9.16 -4.10 11.08
C PHE A 26 8.25 -2.91 10.77
N GLY A 27 7.65 -2.29 11.79
CA GLY A 27 6.84 -1.08 11.64
C GLY A 27 7.64 0.08 11.05
N LEU A 28 8.86 0.29 11.53
CA LEU A 28 9.76 1.31 11.00
C LEU A 28 10.10 1.03 9.53
N PHE A 29 10.44 -0.22 9.19
CA PHE A 29 10.71 -0.63 7.81
C PHE A 29 9.50 -0.43 6.90
N ALA A 30 8.31 -0.84 7.33
CA ALA A 30 7.07 -0.65 6.58
C ALA A 30 6.74 0.84 6.39
N ALA A 31 6.93 1.67 7.43
CA ALA A 31 6.75 3.12 7.35
C ALA A 31 7.74 3.75 6.36
N CYS A 32 9.02 3.37 6.40
CA CYS A 32 10.02 3.81 5.44
C CYS A 32 9.73 3.33 4.01
N ALA A 33 9.11 2.16 3.83
CA ALA A 33 8.76 1.68 2.50
C ALA A 33 7.55 2.41 1.89
N VAL A 34 6.56 2.79 2.71
CA VAL A 34 5.37 3.55 2.27
C VAL A 34 5.69 5.05 2.12
N PHE A 35 6.46 5.59 3.05
CA PHE A 35 6.92 6.98 3.09
C PHE A 35 8.46 6.99 3.08
N PRO A 36 9.08 6.82 1.89
CA PRO A 36 10.53 6.78 1.79
C PRO A 36 11.13 8.09 2.28
N PRO A 37 12.01 8.05 3.29
CA PRO A 37 12.73 9.24 3.72
C PRO A 37 13.74 9.64 2.64
N LEU A 38 14.23 10.89 2.70
CA LEU A 38 15.01 11.50 1.63
C LEU A 38 16.25 10.67 1.26
N GLU A 39 16.85 9.98 2.22
CA GLU A 39 18.02 9.11 2.05
C GLU A 39 17.69 7.89 1.18
N PHE A 40 16.49 7.32 1.33
CA PHE A 40 16.04 6.17 0.55
C PHE A 40 15.66 6.59 -0.87
N ILE A 41 15.10 7.79 -1.03
CA ILE A 41 14.85 8.41 -2.33
C ILE A 41 16.20 8.65 -3.05
N ALA A 42 17.18 9.22 -2.36
CA ALA A 42 18.51 9.47 -2.90
C ALA A 42 19.27 8.18 -3.26
N ALA A 43 19.07 7.10 -2.49
CA ALA A 43 19.61 5.78 -2.78
C ALA A 43 18.89 5.05 -3.94
N GLY A 44 17.83 5.64 -4.50
CA GLY A 44 17.04 5.00 -5.55
C GLY A 44 16.26 3.78 -5.07
N ILE A 45 16.04 3.61 -3.75
CA ILE A 45 15.18 2.57 -3.19
C ILE A 45 13.75 3.11 -3.14
N THR A 46 13.26 3.59 -4.29
CA THR A 46 11.86 4.00 -4.45
C THR A 46 11.10 2.87 -5.14
N LEU A 47 9.80 2.76 -4.85
CA LEU A 47 8.91 1.84 -5.56
C LEU A 47 8.99 2.02 -7.09
N GLU A 48 9.20 3.25 -7.54
CA GLU A 48 9.31 3.60 -8.96
C GLU A 48 10.58 3.03 -9.59
N ASN A 49 11.71 3.05 -8.88
CA ASN A 49 12.96 2.51 -9.39
C ASN A 49 13.02 0.97 -9.32
N ILE A 50 12.50 0.37 -8.24
CA ILE A 50 12.42 -1.10 -8.07
C ILE A 50 11.50 -1.71 -9.14
N PHE A 51 10.37 -1.07 -9.40
CA PHE A 51 9.38 -1.52 -10.37
C PHE A 51 9.42 -0.75 -11.68
N HIS A 52 10.56 -0.14 -12.03
CA HIS A 52 10.70 0.69 -13.24
C HIS A 52 10.24 -0.04 -14.51
N ARG A 53 10.49 -1.36 -14.59
CA ARG A 53 10.06 -2.22 -15.71
C ARG A 53 8.53 -2.38 -15.81
N PHE A 54 7.80 -2.24 -14.72
CA PHE A 54 6.33 -2.32 -14.66
C PHE A 54 5.65 -0.96 -14.76
N LEU A 55 6.24 0.12 -14.22
CA LEU A 55 5.63 1.46 -14.24
C LEU A 55 5.71 2.15 -15.60
N GLY A 56 6.77 1.90 -16.38
CA GLY A 56 7.00 2.62 -17.64
C GLY A 56 7.49 4.06 -17.42
N SER A 57 7.30 4.92 -18.42
CA SER A 57 7.79 6.31 -18.40
C SER A 57 6.70 7.27 -17.93
N GLU A 58 6.97 7.98 -16.83
CA GLU A 58 6.09 9.03 -16.28
C GLU A 58 5.80 10.13 -17.30
N THR A 59 6.80 10.52 -18.09
CA THR A 59 6.72 11.64 -19.03
C THR A 59 5.83 11.35 -20.25
N THR A 60 5.64 10.07 -20.59
CA THR A 60 4.80 9.69 -21.73
C THR A 60 3.37 9.38 -21.32
N ASN A 61 3.16 8.73 -20.17
CA ASN A 61 1.83 8.36 -19.68
C ASN A 61 1.67 8.63 -18.17
N PHE A 62 1.58 9.91 -17.79
CA PHE A 62 1.46 10.36 -16.39
C PHE A 62 0.36 9.64 -15.60
N PHE A 63 -0.86 9.56 -16.14
CA PHE A 63 -1.99 8.93 -15.45
C PHE A 63 -1.81 7.43 -15.25
N GLU A 64 -1.35 6.74 -16.29
CA GLU A 64 -1.08 5.31 -16.27
C GLU A 64 0.02 4.98 -15.25
N PHE A 65 1.09 5.78 -15.24
CA PHE A 65 2.20 5.65 -14.30
C PHE A 65 1.70 5.72 -12.84
N HIS A 66 0.90 6.74 -12.51
CA HIS A 66 0.37 6.89 -11.15
C HIS A 66 -0.63 5.80 -10.75
N LEU A 67 -1.50 5.36 -11.66
CA LEU A 67 -2.41 4.25 -11.40
C LEU A 67 -1.65 2.93 -11.14
N ARG A 68 -0.66 2.62 -11.99
CA ARG A 68 0.21 1.45 -11.81
C ARG A 68 0.97 1.52 -10.49
N ARG A 69 1.51 2.69 -10.14
CA ARG A 69 2.16 2.95 -8.85
C ARG A 69 1.23 2.68 -7.67
N THR A 70 -0.03 3.14 -7.71
CA THR A 70 -0.99 2.87 -6.63
C THR A 70 -1.32 1.39 -6.49
N SER A 71 -1.49 0.67 -7.61
CA SER A 71 -1.73 -0.78 -7.60
C SER A 71 -0.54 -1.55 -7.00
N LEU A 72 0.69 -1.17 -7.37
CA LEU A 72 1.91 -1.76 -6.83
C LEU A 72 2.08 -1.46 -5.35
N LEU A 73 1.87 -0.21 -4.93
CA LEU A 73 1.90 0.16 -3.51
C LEU A 73 0.92 -0.67 -2.70
N ARG A 74 -0.32 -0.86 -3.20
CA ARG A 74 -1.32 -1.73 -2.54
C ARG A 74 -0.82 -3.17 -2.43
N ALA A 75 -0.25 -3.73 -3.49
CA ALA A 75 0.32 -5.09 -3.46
C ALA A 75 1.48 -5.18 -2.45
N THR A 76 2.37 -4.20 -2.41
CA THR A 76 3.49 -4.13 -1.47
C THR A 76 3.02 -4.04 -0.02
N SER A 77 2.06 -3.15 0.28
CA SER A 77 1.50 -3.03 1.63
C SER A 77 0.84 -4.33 2.08
N SER A 78 0.13 -5.01 1.19
CA SER A 78 -0.45 -6.33 1.46
C SER A 78 0.62 -7.38 1.78
N SER A 79 1.73 -7.38 1.03
CA SER A 79 2.86 -8.26 1.29
C SER A 79 3.50 -7.99 2.64
N PHE A 80 3.58 -6.73 3.11
CA PHE A 80 4.09 -6.42 4.44
C PHE A 80 3.22 -7.00 5.55
N ILE A 81 1.89 -6.88 5.45
CA ILE A 81 0.97 -7.46 6.44
C ILE A 81 1.16 -8.99 6.51
N LEU A 82 1.32 -9.64 5.35
CA LEU A 82 1.56 -11.08 5.28
C LEU A 82 2.92 -11.48 5.87
N ILE A 83 4.00 -10.77 5.56
CA ILE A 83 5.35 -11.05 6.09
C ILE A 83 5.38 -10.86 7.60
N TYR A 84 4.75 -9.79 8.11
CA TYR A 84 4.61 -9.55 9.55
C TYR A 84 3.92 -10.72 10.23
N TYR A 85 2.76 -11.14 9.70
CA TYR A 85 1.99 -12.25 10.23
C TYR A 85 2.78 -13.56 10.20
N PHE A 86 3.43 -13.87 9.07
CA PHE A 86 4.27 -15.06 8.92
C PHE A 86 5.37 -15.11 9.97
N THR A 87 6.10 -14.01 10.11
CA THR A 87 7.29 -13.95 10.94
C THR A 87 6.93 -13.94 12.42
N MET A 88 5.87 -13.21 12.82
CA MET A 88 5.34 -13.29 14.19
C MET A 88 4.90 -14.70 14.56
N ARG A 89 4.32 -15.45 13.61
CA ARG A 89 3.93 -16.85 13.82
C ARG A 89 5.13 -17.79 13.96
N CYS A 90 6.24 -17.50 13.28
CA CYS A 90 7.49 -18.27 13.39
C CYS A 90 8.29 -17.91 14.64
N LEU A 91 8.27 -16.65 15.07
CA LEU A 91 9.03 -16.13 16.22
C LEU A 91 8.37 -16.44 17.56
N SER A 92 7.04 -16.48 17.60
CA SER A 92 6.29 -16.61 18.84
C SER A 92 5.58 -17.95 18.95
N GLU A 93 5.96 -18.74 19.96
CA GLU A 93 5.19 -19.92 20.39
C GLU A 93 4.00 -19.52 21.31
N ASN A 94 4.03 -18.31 21.88
CA ASN A 94 3.12 -17.82 22.92
C ASN A 94 2.04 -16.85 22.41
N VAL A 95 2.27 -16.14 21.31
CA VAL A 95 1.27 -15.34 20.58
C VAL A 95 0.40 -16.28 19.77
N SER A 96 -0.41 -17.04 20.50
CA SER A 96 -1.64 -17.60 19.97
C SER A 96 -2.59 -16.45 19.69
N LEU A 97 -2.48 -15.86 18.49
CA LEU A 97 -3.65 -15.27 17.84
C LEU A 97 -4.76 -16.29 18.00
N VAL A 98 -5.87 -15.90 18.64
CA VAL A 98 -6.97 -16.77 19.08
C VAL A 98 -7.50 -17.57 17.87
N SER A 99 -6.86 -18.69 17.60
CA SER A 99 -7.13 -19.59 16.49
C SER A 99 -7.42 -20.94 17.13
N PRO A 100 -8.63 -21.50 16.94
CA PRO A 100 -9.07 -22.69 17.67
C PRO A 100 -8.24 -23.96 17.44
N ASN A 101 -7.33 -23.99 16.46
CA ASN A 101 -6.69 -25.22 16.02
C ASN A 101 -5.17 -25.19 16.24
N ARG A 102 -4.74 -25.79 17.36
CA ARG A 102 -3.36 -25.84 17.83
C ARG A 102 -2.65 -27.03 17.17
N LYS A 103 -1.79 -26.74 16.17
CA LYS A 103 -0.85 -27.61 15.40
C LYS A 103 -1.47 -28.17 14.09
N PRO A 104 -0.79 -28.23 12.92
CA PRO A 104 0.66 -28.13 12.55
C PRO A 104 1.00 -26.77 11.86
N PRO A 105 2.07 -26.57 11.03
CA PRO A 105 2.74 -25.25 10.84
C PRO A 105 1.89 -24.13 10.22
N PHE A 106 0.78 -24.49 9.56
CA PHE A 106 -0.26 -23.56 9.12
C PHE A 106 -1.64 -24.14 9.42
N THR A 107 -2.52 -23.34 9.99
CA THR A 107 -3.93 -23.69 10.15
C THR A 107 -4.64 -23.56 8.80
N SER A 108 -5.73 -24.31 8.57
CA SER A 108 -6.59 -24.11 7.40
C SER A 108 -7.08 -22.65 7.27
N TRP A 109 -7.37 -22.00 8.40
CA TRP A 109 -7.73 -20.58 8.46
C TRP A 109 -6.61 -19.65 7.99
N ASP A 110 -5.37 -19.95 8.35
CA ASP A 110 -4.22 -19.15 7.93
C ASP A 110 -4.11 -19.26 6.40
N LEU A 111 -4.16 -20.48 5.86
CA LEU A 111 -4.15 -20.69 4.40
C LEU A 111 -5.26 -19.92 3.70
N ILE A 112 -6.48 -19.91 4.24
CA ILE A 112 -7.60 -19.14 3.67
C ILE A 112 -7.28 -17.64 3.65
N LEU A 113 -6.71 -17.09 4.73
CA LEU A 113 -6.29 -15.69 4.76
C LEU A 113 -5.17 -15.41 3.75
N TRP A 114 -4.15 -16.27 3.68
CA TRP A 114 -3.04 -16.16 2.73
C TRP A 114 -3.52 -16.18 1.28
N PHE A 115 -4.35 -17.18 0.93
CA PHE A 115 -4.93 -17.28 -0.41
C PHE A 115 -5.91 -16.13 -0.68
N GLY A 116 -6.71 -15.71 0.29
CA GLY A 116 -7.64 -14.60 0.14
C GLY A 116 -6.93 -13.28 -0.16
N ILE A 117 -5.86 -12.98 0.58
CA ILE A 117 -5.05 -11.77 0.38
C ILE A 117 -4.27 -11.86 -0.95
N ALA A 118 -3.70 -13.02 -1.28
CA ALA A 118 -3.01 -13.23 -2.55
C ALA A 118 -3.97 -13.12 -3.75
N LEU A 119 -5.18 -13.67 -3.65
CA LEU A 119 -6.20 -13.54 -4.69
C LEU A 119 -6.70 -12.10 -4.79
N ALA A 120 -6.93 -11.40 -3.69
CA ALA A 120 -7.36 -10.00 -3.73
C ALA A 120 -6.34 -9.10 -4.43
N THR A 121 -5.05 -9.26 -4.09
CA THR A 121 -3.96 -8.52 -4.75
C THR A 121 -3.80 -8.94 -6.21
N SER A 122 -3.82 -10.23 -6.51
CA SER A 122 -3.71 -10.77 -7.87
C SER A 122 -4.88 -10.35 -8.75
N VAL A 123 -6.13 -10.44 -8.27
CA VAL A 123 -7.33 -9.98 -8.99
C VAL A 123 -7.25 -8.48 -9.19
N SER A 124 -6.88 -7.69 -8.18
CA SER A 124 -6.74 -6.25 -8.36
C SER A 124 -5.72 -5.94 -9.47
N LEU A 125 -4.52 -6.52 -9.39
CA LEU A 125 -3.47 -6.32 -10.39
C LEU A 125 -3.88 -6.82 -11.77
N HIS A 126 -4.53 -7.99 -11.85
CA HIS A 126 -4.97 -8.60 -13.09
C HIS A 126 -6.11 -7.81 -13.72
N THR A 127 -7.12 -7.37 -12.95
CA THR A 127 -8.16 -6.46 -13.44
C THR A 127 -7.55 -5.14 -13.90
N TYR A 128 -6.57 -4.58 -13.18
CA TYR A 128 -5.91 -3.34 -13.59
C TYR A 128 -5.10 -3.48 -14.87
N ILE A 129 -4.34 -4.56 -15.04
CA ILE A 129 -3.54 -4.79 -16.25
C ILE A 129 -4.45 -5.21 -17.40
N PHE A 130 -5.25 -6.26 -17.22
CA PHE A 130 -6.01 -6.87 -18.31
C PHE A 130 -7.19 -6.01 -18.78
N TRP A 131 -7.88 -5.29 -17.89
CA TRP A 131 -9.03 -4.49 -18.30
C TRP A 131 -8.62 -3.20 -19.02
N TYR A 132 -7.44 -2.65 -18.71
CA TYR A 132 -6.96 -1.39 -19.25
C TYR A 132 -5.84 -1.51 -20.29
N ASP A 133 -5.19 -2.68 -20.43
CA ASP A 133 -4.32 -2.98 -21.58
C ASP A 133 -5.14 -3.15 -22.87
N TYR A 134 -6.38 -3.65 -22.76
CA TYR A 134 -7.31 -3.81 -23.89
C TYR A 134 -8.33 -2.65 -24.03
N GLY A 135 -8.49 -1.82 -23.01
CA GLY A 135 -9.47 -0.73 -22.97
C GLY A 135 -8.81 0.64 -23.00
N SER A 136 -9.32 1.57 -23.81
CA SER A 136 -8.85 2.96 -23.77
C SER A 136 -8.92 3.52 -22.34
N TRP A 137 -7.78 3.94 -21.79
CA TRP A 137 -7.64 4.54 -20.46
C TRP A 137 -8.57 5.75 -20.22
N ALA A 138 -9.15 6.32 -21.27
CA ALA A 138 -10.20 7.36 -21.23
C ALA A 138 -11.47 6.95 -20.45
N GLY A 139 -11.69 5.66 -20.21
CA GLY A 139 -12.83 5.17 -19.43
C GLY A 139 -12.71 5.38 -17.91
N HIS A 140 -11.52 5.70 -17.39
CA HIS A 140 -11.31 5.77 -15.94
C HIS A 140 -12.05 6.99 -15.32
N PRO A 141 -12.77 6.83 -14.20
CA PRO A 141 -13.55 7.92 -13.60
C PRO A 141 -12.70 9.15 -13.25
N THR A 142 -11.42 8.96 -12.89
CA THR A 142 -10.49 10.07 -12.66
C THR A 142 -10.15 10.81 -13.96
N VAL A 143 -9.91 10.10 -15.06
CA VAL A 143 -9.61 10.74 -16.36
C VAL A 143 -10.81 11.55 -16.83
N ARG A 144 -12.02 10.98 -16.75
CA ARG A 144 -13.26 11.73 -17.04
C ARG A 144 -13.48 12.93 -16.13
N MET A 145 -13.02 12.87 -14.88
CA MET A 145 -13.13 14.01 -13.96
C MET A 145 -12.16 15.12 -14.33
N LEU A 146 -10.95 14.78 -14.77
CA LEU A 146 -9.98 15.74 -15.32
C LEU A 146 -10.45 16.35 -16.64
N GLU A 147 -11.01 15.54 -17.54
CA GLU A 147 -11.62 16.05 -18.78
C GLU A 147 -12.72 17.08 -18.47
N LYS A 148 -13.60 16.76 -17.51
CA LYS A 148 -14.63 17.71 -17.05
C LYS A 148 -14.07 18.98 -16.42
N ILE A 149 -12.97 18.89 -15.67
CA ILE A 149 -12.30 20.06 -15.09
C ILE A 149 -11.71 20.93 -16.21
N LEU A 150 -11.07 20.32 -17.20
CA LEU A 150 -10.51 21.01 -18.36
C LEU A 150 -11.60 21.70 -19.19
N GLU A 151 -12.70 21.01 -19.48
CA GLU A 151 -13.86 21.55 -20.19
C GLU A 151 -14.56 22.69 -19.41
N ALA A 152 -14.53 22.64 -18.08
CA ALA A 152 -15.08 23.70 -17.23
C ALA A 152 -14.19 24.95 -17.18
N GLU A 153 -12.89 24.83 -17.45
CA GLU A 153 -11.93 25.95 -17.40
C GLU A 153 -11.89 26.73 -18.72
N GLU A 154 -12.00 26.06 -19.87
CA GLU A 154 -12.09 26.63 -21.23
C GLU A 154 -13.11 27.80 -21.39
N PRO A 155 -14.35 27.77 -20.87
CA PRO A 155 -15.31 28.87 -21.03
C PRO A 155 -14.93 30.16 -20.29
N SER A 156 -14.02 30.11 -19.32
CA SER A 156 -13.62 31.27 -18.51
C SER A 156 -12.45 32.09 -19.10
N VAL A 157 -11.58 31.43 -19.86
CA VAL A 157 -10.41 32.06 -20.51
C VAL A 157 -10.83 32.80 -21.78
N GLY A 158 -11.85 32.31 -22.49
CA GLY A 158 -12.41 33.00 -23.67
C GLY A 158 -13.12 34.32 -23.32
N ALA A 159 -13.86 34.36 -22.21
CA ALA A 159 -14.67 35.52 -21.80
C ALA A 159 -13.83 36.68 -21.24
N THR A 160 -12.66 36.42 -20.66
CA THR A 160 -11.75 37.46 -20.14
C THR A 160 -10.93 38.14 -21.23
N SER A 161 -10.76 37.50 -22.40
CA SER A 161 -10.10 38.10 -23.56
C SER A 161 -11.00 39.04 -24.39
N SER A 162 -12.32 38.90 -24.30
CA SER A 162 -13.29 39.72 -25.04
C SER A 162 -13.65 41.06 -24.38
N ASP A 163 -13.27 41.26 -23.12
CA ASP A 163 -13.56 42.49 -22.34
C ASP A 163 -12.37 43.47 -22.30
N GLN A 164 -11.31 43.20 -23.08
CA GLN A 164 -10.13 44.08 -23.25
C GLN A 164 -9.95 44.62 -24.68
N ARG A 165 -11.00 44.67 -25.50
CA ARG A 165 -10.95 45.33 -26.82
C ARG A 165 -11.95 46.47 -26.93
#